data_AF-D8MAS2-F1
#
_entry.id   AF-D8MAS2-F1
#
_cell.length_a   1.000
_cell.length_b   1.000
_cell.length_c   1.000
_cell.angle_alpha   90.00
_cell.angle_beta   90.00
_cell.angle_gamma   90.00
#
_symmetry.space_group_name_H-M   'P 1'
#
loop_
_entity.id
_entity.type
_entity.pdbx_description
1 polymer ?
#
loop_
_entity_poly.entity_id
_entity_poly.type
_entity_poly.pdbx_seq_one_letter_code
_entity_poly.pdbx_strand_id
1 'polypeptide(L)'
;MTTRKRAWEESTAEHWEKRAQVQSGKTLKLTAMNRSIFDQVESILEDDIRWHKRCTVLRGDYQIVGEESNPEDDGQRRNGSVYDDQDFYNSLLNQYAALSMNNTATLLQKRQSKKKEVQRKASKGRKLIYTVHPKLQNFCTPEKYPPANIDVDQLFSSLFGKKPK
;
A
#
# COMPACT_ATOMS: atom_id res chain seq x y z
N MET A 1 22.08 0.78 -13.55
CA MET A 1 23.11 1.66 -14.13
C MET A 1 23.85 2.32 -12.98
N THR A 2 25.12 1.99 -12.76
CA THR A 2 25.93 2.58 -11.68
C THR A 2 26.43 3.94 -12.12
N THR A 3 25.73 4.99 -11.70
CA THR A 3 26.16 6.37 -11.90
C THR A 3 27.43 6.59 -11.09
N ARG A 4 28.58 6.73 -11.76
CA ARG A 4 29.88 6.92 -11.11
C ARG A 4 29.89 8.32 -10.46
N LYS A 5 29.72 8.37 -9.14
CA LYS A 5 29.80 9.60 -8.32
C LYS A 5 31.18 10.24 -8.50
N ARG A 6 31.25 11.56 -8.70
CA ARG A 6 32.54 12.27 -8.78
C ARG A 6 32.98 12.69 -7.38
N ALA A 7 34.27 12.56 -7.07
CA ALA A 7 34.79 12.81 -5.72
C ALA A 7 34.46 14.21 -5.14
N TRP A 8 34.35 15.24 -6.00
CA TRP A 8 34.00 16.60 -5.55
C TRP A 8 32.52 16.74 -5.19
N GLU A 9 31.61 15.98 -5.83
CA GLU A 9 30.17 15.99 -5.54
C GLU A 9 29.94 15.44 -4.13
N GLU A 10 30.66 14.38 -3.80
CA GLU A 10 30.62 13.74 -2.50
C GLU A 10 31.13 14.65 -1.39
N SER A 11 32.31 15.25 -1.60
CA SER A 11 32.92 16.19 -0.67
C SER A 11 32.05 17.43 -0.43
N THR A 12 31.40 17.95 -1.48
CA THR A 12 30.53 19.13 -1.36
C THR A 12 29.27 18.82 -0.55
N ALA A 13 28.62 17.68 -0.82
CA ALA A 13 27.43 17.27 -0.09
C ALA A 13 27.74 16.98 1.39
N GLU A 14 28.85 16.31 1.69
CA GLU A 14 29.30 16.05 3.06
C GLU A 14 29.61 17.35 3.82
N HIS A 15 30.20 18.35 3.14
CA HIS A 15 30.44 19.67 3.74
C HIS A 15 29.13 20.34 4.18
N TRP A 16 28.12 20.33 3.32
CA TRP A 16 26.82 20.93 3.62
C TRP A 16 26.03 20.13 4.67
N GLU A 17 26.14 18.80 4.67
CA GLU A 17 25.56 17.93 5.70
C GLU A 17 26.10 18.28 7.08
N LYS A 18 27.43 18.35 7.23
CA LYS A 18 28.09 18.72 8.50
C LYS A 18 27.64 20.10 8.97
N ARG A 19 27.56 21.07 8.05
CA ARG A 19 27.13 22.44 8.37
C ARG A 19 25.66 22.49 8.81
N ALA A 20 24.78 21.74 8.16
CA ALA A 20 23.37 21.64 8.52
C ALA A 20 23.17 20.98 9.89
N GLN A 21 23.97 19.95 10.21
CA GLN A 21 23.91 19.25 11.49
C GLN A 21 24.40 20.11 12.67
N VAL A 22 25.46 20.89 12.46
CA VAL A 22 26.04 21.78 13.49
C VAL A 22 25.09 22.93 13.87
N GLN A 23 24.25 23.41 12.94
CA GLN A 23 23.29 24.48 13.21
C GLN A 23 22.04 23.99 13.98
N SER A 24 21.81 22.68 13.99
CA SER A 24 20.77 22.01 14.77
C SER A 24 21.29 21.68 16.17
N GLY A 25 21.36 22.68 17.05
CA GLY A 25 21.93 22.58 18.42
C GLY A 25 21.25 21.60 19.40
N LYS A 26 20.34 20.74 18.95
CA LYS A 26 19.77 19.63 19.72
C LYS A 26 19.86 18.36 18.87
N THR A 27 20.54 17.35 19.41
CA THR A 27 20.72 16.05 18.77
C THR A 27 19.38 15.31 18.73
N LEU A 28 18.59 15.55 17.68
CA LEU A 28 17.48 14.67 17.34
C LEU A 28 18.08 13.31 16.98
N LYS A 29 18.01 12.36 17.93
CA LYS A 29 18.45 10.97 17.73
C LYS A 29 17.56 10.31 16.68
N LEU A 30 17.88 10.51 15.40
CA LEU A 30 17.30 9.79 14.29
C LEU A 30 18.37 8.85 13.76
N THR A 31 18.13 7.55 13.89
CA THR A 31 19.02 6.47 13.40
C THR A 31 19.32 6.56 11.90
N ALA A 32 18.53 7.33 11.13
CA ALA A 32 18.78 7.64 9.73
C ALA A 32 20.00 8.58 9.50
N MET A 33 20.42 9.36 10.49
CA MET A 33 21.54 10.32 10.36
C MET A 33 22.93 9.72 10.63
N ASN A 34 23.05 8.41 10.83
CA ASN A 34 24.35 7.75 11.02
C ASN A 34 24.95 7.21 9.69
N ARG A 35 24.40 7.61 8.54
CA ARG A 35 24.85 7.19 7.20
C ARG A 35 24.99 8.42 6.32
N SER A 36 25.98 8.43 5.42
CA SER A 36 26.14 9.56 4.49
C SER A 36 24.89 9.76 3.63
N ILE A 37 24.66 10.98 3.15
CA ILE A 37 23.56 11.27 2.21
C ILE A 37 23.56 10.29 1.03
N PHE A 38 24.74 9.90 0.55
CA PHE A 38 24.86 8.97 -0.58
C PHE A 38 24.51 7.54 -0.23
N ASP A 39 24.87 7.06 0.97
CA ASP A 39 24.47 5.73 1.44
C ASP A 39 22.95 5.64 1.64
N GLN A 40 22.32 6.75 2.05
CA GLN A 40 20.87 6.83 2.18
C GLN A 40 20.20 6.76 0.80
N VAL A 41 20.69 7.53 -0.17
CA VAL A 41 20.17 7.51 -1.55
C VAL A 41 20.37 6.13 -2.18
N GLU A 42 21.53 5.51 -1.99
CA GLU A 42 21.82 4.17 -2.52
C GLU A 42 20.88 3.13 -1.93
N SER A 43 20.66 3.16 -0.61
CA SER A 43 19.69 2.28 0.06
C SER A 43 18.24 2.50 -0.39
N ILE A 44 17.85 3.74 -0.73
CA ILE A 44 16.52 4.02 -1.29
C ILE A 44 16.39 3.46 -2.72
N LEU A 45 17.46 3.59 -3.50
CA LEU A 45 17.49 3.13 -4.90
C LEU A 45 17.67 1.61 -5.03
N GLU A 46 18.08 0.90 -3.98
CA GLU A 46 18.08 -0.58 -3.94
C GLU A 46 16.70 -1.16 -4.28
N ASP A 47 15.62 -0.48 -3.86
CA ASP A 47 14.23 -0.89 -4.14
C ASP A 47 13.53 0.16 -5.03
N ASP A 48 14.00 0.22 -6.28
CA ASP A 48 13.52 1.14 -7.32
C ASP A 48 11.99 1.05 -7.50
N ILE A 49 11.47 -0.18 -7.54
CA ILE A 49 10.04 -0.45 -7.75
C ILE A 49 9.21 0.12 -6.61
N ARG A 50 9.63 -0.08 -5.36
CA ARG A 50 8.87 0.39 -4.20
C ARG A 50 8.90 1.90 -4.07
N TRP A 51 10.05 2.56 -4.28
CA TRP A 51 10.08 4.02 -4.21
C TRP A 51 9.27 4.62 -5.37
N HIS A 52 9.40 4.07 -6.58
CA HIS A 52 8.67 4.59 -7.73
C HIS A 52 7.15 4.49 -7.53
N LYS A 53 6.67 3.37 -6.97
CA LYS A 53 5.25 3.23 -6.57
C LYS A 53 4.80 4.21 -5.48
N ARG A 54 5.70 4.66 -4.61
CA ARG A 54 5.37 5.64 -3.56
C ARG A 54 5.28 7.06 -4.10
N CYS A 55 6.15 7.43 -5.03
CA CYS A 55 6.24 8.78 -5.57
C CYS A 55 5.32 9.03 -6.76
N THR A 56 4.65 8.02 -7.31
CA THR A 56 3.73 8.20 -8.45
C THR A 56 2.26 8.29 -8.02
N VAL A 57 1.98 8.35 -6.72
CA VAL A 57 0.61 8.30 -6.17
C VAL A 57 -0.11 9.63 -6.36
N LEU A 58 -1.27 9.59 -7.02
CA LEU A 58 -2.18 10.72 -7.14
C LEU A 58 -3.01 10.86 -5.86
N ARG A 59 -2.61 11.76 -4.97
CA ARG A 59 -3.30 11.97 -3.67
C ARG A 59 -4.44 12.98 -3.68
N GLY A 60 -4.53 13.80 -4.73
CA GLY A 60 -5.60 14.79 -4.89
C GLY A 60 -6.83 14.21 -5.60
N ASP A 61 -7.98 14.82 -5.36
CA ASP A 61 -9.23 14.51 -6.07
C ASP A 61 -9.27 15.20 -7.45
N TYR A 62 -8.21 15.00 -8.23
CA TYR A 62 -8.12 15.49 -9.62
C TYR A 62 -7.94 14.31 -10.59
N GLN A 63 -8.33 14.54 -11.83
CA GLN A 63 -8.14 13.62 -12.95
C GLN A 63 -7.23 14.29 -13.96
N ILE A 64 -6.21 13.55 -14.41
CA ILE A 64 -5.33 14.03 -15.48
C ILE A 64 -6.09 13.86 -16.79
N VAL A 65 -6.20 14.95 -17.54
CA VAL A 65 -6.93 14.97 -18.81
C VAL A 65 -6.24 14.02 -19.79
N GLY A 66 -7.02 13.11 -20.37
CA GLY A 66 -6.51 12.15 -21.37
C GLY A 66 -5.94 10.85 -20.81
N GLU A 67 -5.96 10.64 -19.50
CA GLU A 67 -5.44 9.41 -18.88
C GLU A 67 -6.46 8.83 -17.89
N GLU A 68 -6.76 7.54 -18.00
CA GLU A 68 -7.58 6.82 -17.03
C GLU A 68 -6.70 6.26 -15.92
N SER A 69 -6.66 6.94 -14.78
CA SER A 69 -5.96 6.45 -13.59
C SER A 69 -6.90 5.60 -12.74
N ASN A 70 -7.07 4.34 -13.17
CA ASN A 70 -7.81 3.34 -12.41
C ASN A 70 -7.05 2.96 -11.14
N PRO A 71 -7.74 2.71 -10.02
CA PRO A 71 -7.10 2.28 -8.78
C PRO A 71 -6.49 0.87 -8.96
N GLU A 72 -5.24 0.71 -8.52
CA GLU A 72 -4.56 -0.59 -8.44
C GLU A 72 -5.12 -1.46 -7.29
N ASP A 73 -4.61 -2.69 -7.14
CA ASP A 73 -5.03 -3.65 -6.09
C ASP A 73 -4.92 -3.10 -4.66
N ASP A 74 -4.03 -2.13 -4.43
CA ASP A 74 -3.90 -1.47 -3.14
C ASP A 74 -4.84 -0.26 -2.94
N GLY A 75 -5.69 0.02 -3.92
CA GLY A 75 -6.66 1.12 -3.92
C GLY A 75 -6.05 2.49 -4.26
N GLN A 76 -4.78 2.53 -4.68
CA GLN A 76 -4.11 3.78 -5.04
C GLN A 76 -4.17 4.01 -6.55
N ARG A 77 -4.36 5.28 -6.94
CA ARG A 77 -4.25 5.73 -8.33
C ARG A 77 -2.83 6.22 -8.54
N ARG A 78 -2.13 5.69 -9.54
CA ARG A 78 -0.75 6.07 -9.85
C ARG A 78 -0.63 6.66 -11.25
N ASN A 79 0.36 7.50 -11.45
CA ASN A 79 0.73 8.06 -12.74
C ASN A 79 2.25 8.20 -12.83
N GLY A 80 2.87 7.58 -13.84
CA GLY A 80 4.32 7.57 -14.00
C GLY A 80 4.95 8.93 -14.34
N SER A 81 4.16 9.87 -14.86
CA SER A 81 4.59 11.24 -15.18
C SER A 81 4.47 12.20 -13.99
N VAL A 82 3.86 11.77 -12.88
CA VAL A 82 3.72 12.58 -11.67
C VAL A 82 4.74 12.15 -10.61
N TYR A 83 5.39 13.15 -10.01
CA TYR A 83 6.25 12.95 -8.83
C TYR A 83 5.61 13.62 -7.60
N ASP A 84 5.26 12.81 -6.63
CA ASP A 84 4.67 13.16 -5.34
C ASP A 84 5.75 13.15 -4.24
N ASP A 85 6.14 14.35 -3.82
CA ASP A 85 7.12 14.59 -2.75
C ASP A 85 6.45 14.84 -1.39
N GLN A 86 5.13 14.66 -1.28
CA GLN A 86 4.39 15.06 -0.08
C GLN A 86 4.85 14.32 1.19
N ASP A 87 5.28 13.07 1.07
CA ASP A 87 5.88 12.32 2.18
C ASP A 87 7.19 12.96 2.68
N PHE A 88 8.02 13.43 1.75
CA PHE A 88 9.29 14.10 2.04
C PHE A 88 9.04 15.49 2.65
N TYR A 89 8.15 16.28 2.06
CA TYR A 89 7.73 17.57 2.62
C TYR A 89 7.22 17.43 4.06
N ASN A 90 6.36 16.45 4.33
CA ASN A 90 5.87 16.20 5.68
C ASN A 90 6.98 15.78 6.65
N SER A 91 7.98 15.02 6.19
CA SER A 91 9.16 14.68 7.00
C SER A 91 9.94 15.94 7.39
N LEU A 92 10.24 16.81 6.43
CA LEU A 92 10.92 18.09 6.67
C LEU A 92 10.11 18.99 7.60
N LEU A 93 8.79 19.06 7.39
CA LEU A 93 7.91 19.85 8.23
C LEU A 93 7.88 19.34 9.66
N ASN A 94 7.77 18.03 9.86
CA ASN A 94 7.83 17.41 11.19
C ASN A 94 9.20 17.64 11.85
N GLN A 95 10.29 17.58 11.09
CA GLN A 95 11.63 17.87 11.60
C GLN A 95 11.77 19.33 12.02
N TYR A 96 11.34 20.26 11.17
CA TYR A 96 11.32 21.69 11.48
C TYR A 96 10.48 21.98 12.72
N ALA A 97 9.31 21.35 12.82
CA ALA A 97 8.40 21.53 13.92
C ALA A 97 8.84 20.78 15.19
N ALA A 98 9.77 19.83 15.11
CA ALA A 98 10.45 19.24 16.27
C ALA A 98 11.63 20.09 16.77
N LEU A 99 12.29 20.83 15.87
CA LEU A 99 13.37 21.78 16.19
C LEU A 99 12.81 23.05 16.84
N SER A 100 11.73 23.57 16.28
CA SER A 100 10.91 24.62 16.87
C SER A 100 10.13 23.98 18.03
N MET A 101 10.46 24.25 19.30
CA MET A 101 9.85 23.63 20.50
C MET A 101 8.34 23.94 20.68
N ASN A 102 7.61 24.24 19.60
CA ASN A 102 6.20 24.52 19.59
C ASN A 102 5.42 23.21 19.46
N ASN A 103 4.75 22.83 20.55
CA ASN A 103 3.84 21.67 20.65
C ASN A 103 2.69 21.67 19.60
N THR A 104 2.59 22.68 18.74
CA THR A 104 1.61 22.82 17.66
C THR A 104 1.86 21.87 16.49
N ALA A 105 3.06 21.29 16.38
CA ALA A 105 3.43 20.30 15.35
C ALA A 105 2.56 19.03 15.35
N THR A 106 2.03 18.67 16.53
CA THR A 106 1.24 17.45 16.72
C THR A 106 -0.13 17.49 16.03
N LEU A 107 -0.58 18.67 15.59
CA LEU A 107 -1.89 18.87 14.97
C LEU A 107 -1.93 18.53 13.47
N LEU A 108 -0.79 18.48 12.78
CA LEU A 108 -0.72 18.21 11.33
C LEU A 108 -0.62 16.70 10.99
N GLN A 109 -0.42 15.83 11.98
CA GLN A 109 -0.25 14.38 11.79
C GLN A 109 -1.55 13.60 11.54
N LYS A 110 -2.71 14.24 11.47
CA LYS A 110 -3.95 13.54 11.09
C LYS A 110 -4.06 13.41 9.58
N ARG A 111 -3.08 12.72 8.97
CA ARG A 111 -3.34 12.03 7.70
C ARG A 111 -4.42 11.01 8.00
N GLN A 112 -5.66 11.29 7.62
CA GLN A 112 -6.65 10.24 7.49
C GLN A 112 -6.15 9.34 6.37
N SER A 113 -5.35 8.34 6.71
CA SER A 113 -5.16 7.22 5.79
C SER A 113 -6.56 6.74 5.48
N LYS A 114 -6.97 6.81 4.20
CA LYS A 114 -8.20 6.17 3.75
C LYS A 114 -8.03 4.71 4.17
N LYS A 115 -8.69 4.33 5.27
CA LYS A 115 -8.64 2.96 5.78
C LYS A 115 -9.13 2.12 4.61
N LYS A 116 -8.30 1.20 4.12
CA LYS A 116 -8.73 0.23 3.10
C LYS A 116 -10.10 -0.27 3.51
N GLU A 117 -11.02 -0.31 2.57
CA GLU A 117 -12.37 -0.77 2.82
C GLU A 117 -12.34 -2.27 3.13
N VAL A 118 -12.02 -2.59 4.38
CA VAL A 118 -11.94 -3.96 4.87
C VAL A 118 -13.37 -4.39 5.10
N GLN A 119 -13.79 -5.44 4.41
CA GLN A 119 -15.10 -6.04 4.61
C GLN A 119 -15.21 -6.59 6.04
N ARG A 120 -15.74 -5.78 6.97
CA ARG A 120 -15.79 -6.10 8.41
C ARG A 120 -16.57 -7.37 8.73
N LYS A 121 -17.50 -7.79 7.86
CA LYS A 121 -18.25 -9.06 7.99
C LYS A 121 -17.43 -10.30 7.60
N ALA A 122 -16.34 -10.12 6.84
CA ALA A 122 -15.48 -11.22 6.41
C ALA A 122 -14.55 -11.73 7.52
N SER A 123 -14.15 -10.89 8.48
CA SER A 123 -13.13 -11.22 9.48
C SER A 123 -13.53 -12.31 10.49
N LYS A 124 -14.78 -12.78 10.47
CA LYS A 124 -15.28 -13.85 11.34
C LYS A 124 -16.18 -14.85 10.60
N GLY A 125 -15.99 -15.01 9.29
CA GLY A 125 -16.71 -16.01 8.48
C GLY A 125 -18.21 -15.77 8.30
N ARG A 126 -18.72 -14.55 8.56
CA ARG A 126 -20.15 -14.21 8.34
C ARG A 126 -20.47 -13.91 6.88
N LYS A 127 -19.47 -13.99 6.00
CA LYS A 127 -19.60 -13.85 4.55
C LYS A 127 -18.95 -15.07 3.91
N LEU A 128 -19.63 -15.69 2.95
CA LEU A 128 -19.08 -16.76 2.14
C LEU A 128 -17.98 -16.18 1.23
N ILE A 129 -16.80 -16.77 1.32
CA ILE A 129 -15.62 -16.43 0.51
C ILE A 129 -15.21 -17.70 -0.22
N TYR A 130 -15.19 -17.63 -1.55
CA TYR A 130 -14.83 -18.75 -2.39
C TYR A 130 -13.30 -18.81 -2.57
N THR A 131 -12.61 -19.20 -1.51
CA THR A 131 -11.17 -19.48 -1.52
C THR A 131 -10.92 -20.97 -1.43
N VAL A 132 -10.10 -21.50 -2.33
CA VAL A 132 -9.70 -22.92 -2.29
C VAL A 132 -8.74 -23.14 -1.12
N HIS A 133 -9.08 -24.06 -0.22
CA HIS A 133 -8.23 -24.43 0.90
C HIS A 133 -7.41 -25.69 0.57
N PRO A 134 -6.07 -25.62 0.45
CA PRO A 134 -5.26 -26.76 0.03
C PRO A 134 -5.39 -28.00 0.94
N LYS A 135 -5.58 -27.79 2.24
CA LYS A 135 -5.76 -28.88 3.22
C LYS A 135 -7.10 -29.61 3.10
N LEU A 136 -8.10 -28.99 2.49
CA LEU A 136 -9.43 -29.57 2.27
C LEU A 136 -9.58 -30.13 0.83
N GLN A 137 -8.58 -29.92 -0.02
CA GLN A 137 -8.55 -30.49 -1.36
C GLN A 137 -8.40 -32.00 -1.26
N ASN A 138 -9.18 -32.76 -2.03
CA ASN A 138 -9.18 -34.23 -2.05
C ASN A 138 -9.47 -34.90 -0.68
N PHE A 139 -10.19 -34.21 0.23
CA PHE A 139 -10.49 -34.75 1.56
C PHE A 139 -11.38 -36.00 1.53
N CYS A 140 -12.32 -36.09 0.58
CA CYS A 140 -13.15 -37.28 0.34
C CYS A 140 -13.23 -37.58 -1.16
N THR A 141 -13.34 -38.86 -1.52
CA THR A 141 -13.61 -39.29 -2.89
C THR A 141 -15.11 -39.20 -3.19
N PRO A 142 -15.52 -38.79 -4.40
CA PRO A 142 -16.92 -38.80 -4.78
C PRO A 142 -17.47 -40.22 -4.77
N GLU A 143 -18.44 -40.50 -3.91
CA GLU A 143 -19.19 -41.76 -3.92
C GLU A 143 -20.44 -41.59 -4.79
N LYS A 144 -20.65 -42.52 -5.73
CA LYS A 144 -21.86 -42.51 -6.54
C LYS A 144 -22.99 -43.08 -5.70
N TYR A 145 -24.05 -42.29 -5.49
CA TYR A 145 -25.28 -42.82 -4.92
C TYR A 145 -25.84 -43.92 -5.84
N PRO A 146 -26.41 -45.00 -5.27
CA PRO A 146 -27.09 -46.01 -6.07
C PRO A 146 -28.26 -45.36 -6.82
N PRO A 147 -28.57 -45.81 -8.04
CA PRO A 147 -29.71 -45.31 -8.78
C PRO A 147 -30.98 -45.54 -7.95
N ALA A 148 -31.81 -44.50 -7.86
CA ALA A 148 -33.11 -44.64 -7.22
C ALA A 148 -34.00 -45.59 -8.06
N ASN A 149 -34.76 -46.44 -7.40
CA ASN A 149 -35.75 -47.33 -8.06
C ASN A 149 -37.01 -46.58 -8.52
N ILE A 150 -37.01 -45.25 -8.44
CA ILE A 150 -38.17 -44.38 -8.66
C ILE A 150 -37.74 -43.31 -9.65
N ASP A 151 -38.67 -42.88 -10.51
CA ASP A 151 -38.48 -41.69 -11.34
C ASP A 151 -38.48 -40.44 -10.45
N VAL A 152 -37.27 -39.98 -10.13
CA VAL A 152 -37.01 -38.84 -9.25
C VAL A 152 -37.51 -37.53 -9.88
N ASP A 153 -37.42 -37.39 -11.20
CA ASP A 153 -37.85 -36.19 -11.92
C ASP A 153 -39.38 -36.08 -11.91
N GLN A 154 -40.08 -37.20 -12.14
CA GLN A 154 -41.53 -37.26 -12.00
C GLN A 154 -41.98 -36.96 -10.56
N LEU A 155 -41.29 -37.54 -9.57
CA LEU A 155 -41.57 -37.30 -8.15
C LEU A 155 -41.45 -35.81 -7.79
N PHE A 156 -40.35 -35.15 -8.16
CA PHE A 156 -40.16 -33.72 -7.88
C PHE A 156 -41.13 -32.82 -8.65
N SER A 157 -41.53 -33.23 -9.86
CA SER A 157 -42.55 -32.51 -10.63
C SER A 157 -43.96 -32.57 -10.02
N SER A 158 -44.21 -33.56 -9.16
CA SER A 158 -45.48 -33.81 -8.46
C SER A 158 -45.50 -33.26 -7.03
N LEU A 159 -44.32 -33.04 -6.42
CA LEU A 159 -44.16 -32.72 -5.00
C LEU A 159 -44.90 -31.45 -4.55
N PHE A 160 -45.08 -30.49 -5.46
CA PHE A 160 -45.92 -29.32 -5.26
C PHE A 160 -46.71 -29.06 -6.55
N GLY A 161 -48.04 -29.17 -6.45
CA GLY A 161 -48.95 -29.20 -7.59
C GLY A 161 -48.66 -28.13 -8.65
N LYS A 162 -48.62 -28.54 -9.92
CA LYS A 162 -48.63 -27.62 -11.06
C LYS A 162 -49.86 -26.73 -10.93
N LYS A 163 -49.68 -25.41 -10.87
CA LYS A 163 -50.79 -24.49 -11.16
C LYS A 163 -51.29 -24.82 -12.57
N PRO A 164 -52.58 -25.14 -12.77
CA PRO A 164 -53.11 -25.32 -14.12
C PRO A 164 -52.92 -24.01 -14.89
N LYS A 165 -52.46 -24.11 -16.14
CA LYS A 165 -52.54 -23.01 -17.11
C LYS A 165 -54.00 -22.76 -17.46
#